data_AF-A0A5K1E2B6-F1
#
_entry.id   AF-A0A5K1E2B6-F1
#
_cell.length_a   1.000
_cell.length_b   1.000
_cell.length_c   1.000
_cell.angle_alpha   90.00
_cell.angle_beta   90.00
_cell.angle_gamma   90.00
#
_symmetry.space_group_name_H-M   'P 1'
#
loop_
_entity.id
_entity.type
_entity.pdbx_description
1 polymer ?
#
loop_
_entity_poly.entity_id
_entity_poly.type
_entity_poly.pdbx_seq_one_letter_code
_entity_poly.pdbx_strand_id
1 'polypeptide(L)' 'RLVAISGCGHLPHEECPNALLAALSPFINGLLCDLTEDSVIQQFP' A
#
# COMPACT_ATOMS: atom_id res chain seq x y z
N ARG A 1 10.47 4.83 1.10
CA ARG A 1 10.41 3.35 1.32
C ARG A 1 10.35 2.70 -0.05
N LEU A 2 11.21 1.72 -0.34
CA LEU A 2 11.17 0.95 -1.59
C LEU A 2 10.75 -0.49 -1.25
N VAL A 3 9.87 -1.07 -2.06
CA VAL A 3 9.35 -2.43 -1.84
C VAL A 3 9.59 -3.24 -3.11
N ALA A 4 10.28 -4.36 -2.99
CA ALA A 4 10.41 -5.33 -4.06
C ALA A 4 9.21 -6.28 -4.00
N ILE A 5 8.54 -6.48 -5.13
CA ILE A 5 7.43 -7.43 -5.26
C ILE A 5 7.96 -8.62 -6.03
N SER A 6 8.13 -9.75 -5.33
CA SER A 6 8.57 -11.00 -5.95
C SER A 6 7.42 -11.68 -6.69
N GLY A 7 7.75 -12.47 -7.72
CA GLY A 7 6.76 -13.25 -8.47
C GLY A 7 6.03 -12.50 -9.58
N CYS A 8 6.43 -11.26 -9.89
CA CYS A 8 5.95 -10.53 -11.07
C CYS A 8 7.11 -10.34 -12.05
N GLY A 9 6.86 -10.54 -13.34
CA GLY A 9 7.83 -10.39 -14.40
C GLY A 9 7.69 -9.05 -15.11
N HIS A 10 6.81 -9.00 -16.12
CA HIS A 10 6.69 -7.86 -17.03
C HIS A 10 5.80 -6.74 -16.48
N LEU A 11 4.67 -7.07 -15.85
CA LEU A 11 3.69 -6.07 -15.39
C LEU A 11 3.05 -6.53 -14.06
N PRO A 12 3.47 -5.99 -12.91
CA PRO A 12 2.95 -6.40 -11.61
C PRO A 12 1.46 -6.14 -11.41
N HIS A 13 0.85 -5.24 -12.21
CA HIS A 13 -0.59 -4.99 -12.16
C HIS A 13 -1.42 -6.09 -12.85
N GLU A 14 -0.86 -6.79 -13.84
CA GLU A 14 -1.54 -7.92 -14.52
C GLU A 14 -1.21 -9.25 -13.84
N GLU A 15 0.04 -9.42 -13.41
CA GLU A 15 0.52 -10.69 -12.86
C GLU A 15 0.24 -10.83 -11.36
N CYS A 16 0.30 -9.73 -10.60
CA CYS A 16 0.18 -9.77 -9.15
C CYS A 16 -0.57 -8.56 -8.56
N PRO A 17 -1.81 -8.29 -8.99
CA PRO A 17 -2.57 -7.12 -8.55
C PRO A 17 -2.73 -7.03 -7.02
N ASN A 18 -2.94 -8.18 -6.35
CA ASN A 18 -3.07 -8.24 -4.90
C ASN A 18 -1.76 -7.92 -4.16
N ALA A 19 -0.63 -8.40 -4.68
CA ALA A 19 0.68 -8.12 -4.09
C ALA A 19 1.08 -6.65 -4.29
N LEU A 20 0.74 -6.08 -5.46
CA LEU A 20 0.91 -4.66 -5.75
C LEU A 20 0.05 -3.80 -4.82
N LEU A 21 -1.22 -4.14 -4.63
CA LEU A 21 -2.11 -3.42 -3.72
C LEU A 21 -1.61 -3.51 -2.27
N ALA A 22 -1.19 -4.68 -1.81
CA ALA A 22 -0.63 -4.86 -0.47
C ALA A 22 0.68 -4.05 -0.27
N ALA A 23 1.54 -3.98 -1.29
CA ALA A 23 2.75 -3.18 -1.25
C ALA A 23 2.47 -1.67 -1.21
N LEU A 24 1.39 -1.21 -1.85
CA LEU A 24 0.98 0.20 -1.88
C LEU A 24 0.15 0.61 -0.66
N SER A 25 -0.58 -0.31 -0.03
CA SER A 25 -1.42 -0.08 1.15
C SER A 25 -0.76 0.77 2.26
N PRO A 26 0.49 0.50 2.71
CA PRO A 26 1.11 1.33 3.74
C PRO A 26 1.44 2.75 3.29
N PHE A 27 1.63 3.00 1.98
CA PHE A 27 1.84 4.35 1.45
C PHE A 27 0.52 5.11 1.35
N ILE A 28 -0.54 4.45 0.91
CA ILE A 28 -1.89 5.03 0.84
C ILE A 28 -2.38 5.34 2.25
N ASN A 29 -2.16 4.45 3.21
CA ASN A 29 -2.55 4.68 4.60
C ASN A 29 -1.76 5.83 5.23
N GLY A 30 -0.44 5.92 4.96
CA GLY A 30 0.36 7.07 5.40
C GLY A 30 -0.17 8.37 4.81
N LEU A 31 -0.39 8.42 3.49
CA LEU A 31 -0.92 9.60 2.81
C LEU A 31 -2.32 9.98 3.31
N LEU A 32 -3.21 9.00 3.52
CA LEU A 32 -4.54 9.25 4.08
C LEU A 32 -4.42 9.79 5.49
N CYS A 33 -3.63 9.16 6.37
CA CYS A 33 -3.41 9.66 7.72
C CYS A 33 -2.86 11.09 7.74
N ASP A 34 -1.89 11.41 6.89
CA ASP A 34 -1.31 12.75 6.76
C ASP A 34 -2.32 13.77 6.23
N LEU A 35 -3.22 13.35 5.33
CA LEU A 35 -4.31 14.19 4.81
C LEU A 35 -5.52 14.26 5.76
N THR A 36 -5.65 13.29 6.67
CA THR A 36 -6.74 13.18 7.65
C THR A 36 -6.26 13.41 9.08
N GLU A 37 -5.18 14.17 9.30
CA GLU A 37 -4.68 14.54 10.64
C GLU A 37 -5.69 15.33 11.50
N ASP A 38 -6.93 15.53 11.03
CA ASP A 38 -8.05 16.00 11.87
C ASP A 38 -8.93 14.85 12.42
N SER A 39 -8.77 13.59 12.00
CA SER A 39 -9.69 12.53 12.38
C SER A 39 -9.06 11.13 12.37
N VAL A 40 -8.89 10.60 13.58
CA VAL A 40 -8.84 9.17 13.94
C VAL A 40 -7.46 8.49 13.92
N ILE A 41 -6.75 8.72 15.03
CA ILE A 41 -6.00 7.68 15.72
C ILE A 41 -6.93 6.47 15.94
N GLN A 42 -6.41 5.27 15.68
CA GLN A 42 -6.97 3.93 15.91
C GLN A 42 -7.89 3.40 14.81
N GLN A 43 -7.40 2.39 14.08
CA GLN A 43 -7.99 1.03 14.01
C GLN A 43 -7.17 0.25 12.96
N PHE A 44 -6.39 -0.79 13.25
CA PHE A 44 -6.69 -2.10 13.83
C PHE A 44 -5.34 -2.84 14.08
N PRO A 45 -5.30 -3.96 14.84
CA PRO A 45 -4.06 -4.59 15.32
C PRO A 45 -3.16 -5.19 14.23
#